data_AF-A0A1Y1HID8-F1
#
_entry.id   AF-A0A1Y1HID8-F1
#
_cell.length_a   1.000
_cell.length_b   1.000
_cell.length_c   1.000
_cell.angle_alpha   90.00
_cell.angle_beta   90.00
_cell.angle_gamma   90.00
#
_symmetry.space_group_name_H-M   'P 1'
#
loop_
_entity.id
_entity.type
_entity.pdbx_description
1 polymer ?
#
loop_
_entity_poly.entity_id
_entity_poly.type
_entity_poly.pdbx_seq_one_letter_code
_entity_poly.pdbx_strand_id
1 'polypeptide(L)'
;MRSGIIMNARHQFSACFLCQVSRTFPTQQQLYSAVDEIARSIAAKSPLAVVGTKAILLHKRDHSVSDSLDYVATWNSATLNSTDLKEAMQARLEKRLPSYSKL
;
A
#
# COMPACT_ATOMS: atom_id res chain seq x y z
N MET A 1 -24.95 17.52 19.09
CA MET A 1 -24.93 17.91 17.66
C MET A 1 -23.47 18.18 17.28
N ARG A 2 -22.81 17.29 16.53
CA ARG A 2 -21.42 17.50 16.09
C ARG A 2 -21.44 18.33 14.82
N SER A 3 -20.85 19.52 14.89
CA SER A 3 -20.75 20.49 13.80
C SER A 3 -20.14 19.85 12.56
N GLY A 4 -20.86 19.85 11.44
CA GLY A 4 -20.35 19.43 10.14
C GLY A 4 -19.36 20.46 9.60
N ILE A 5 -18.08 20.29 9.92
CA ILE A 5 -17.00 21.15 9.40
C ILE A 5 -16.69 20.68 7.97
N ILE A 6 -17.10 21.47 6.98
CA ILE A 6 -16.63 21.30 5.59
C ILE A 6 -15.21 21.86 5.52
N MET A 7 -14.20 20.98 5.39
CA MET A 7 -12.79 21.38 5.31
C MET A 7 -12.44 21.90 3.91
N ASN A 8 -12.31 23.22 3.77
CA ASN A 8 -11.81 23.87 2.55
C ASN A 8 -10.27 23.80 2.41
N ALA A 9 -9.73 24.16 1.24
CA ALA A 9 -8.31 24.06 0.87
C ALA A 9 -7.30 24.65 1.88
N ARG A 10 -7.68 25.68 2.67
CA ARG A 10 -6.82 26.25 3.72
C ARG A 10 -6.65 25.31 4.93
N HIS A 11 -7.61 24.42 5.18
CA HIS A 11 -7.53 23.38 6.22
C HIS A 11 -6.76 22.14 5.75
N GLN A 12 -6.57 21.95 4.45
CA GLN A 12 -5.90 20.79 3.88
C GLN A 12 -4.40 20.70 4.27
N PHE A 13 -3.73 21.85 4.40
CA PHE A 13 -2.37 21.91 4.96
C PHE A 13 -2.32 21.49 6.43
N SER A 14 -3.33 21.85 7.22
CA SER A 14 -3.45 21.42 8.63
C SER A 14 -3.88 19.95 8.76
N ALA A 15 -4.67 19.44 7.81
CA ALA A 15 -5.07 18.02 7.74
C ALA A 15 -3.90 17.09 7.36
N CYS A 16 -2.94 17.58 6.57
CA CYS A 16 -1.67 16.89 6.32
C CYS A 16 -0.90 16.65 7.63
N PHE A 17 -0.88 17.65 8.52
CA PHE A 17 -0.23 17.54 9.84
C PHE A 17 -0.89 16.49 10.75
N LEU A 18 -2.19 16.26 10.59
CA LEU A 18 -2.96 15.27 11.34
C LEU A 18 -3.07 13.91 10.63
N CYS A 19 -2.22 13.66 9.62
CA CYS A 19 -2.16 12.38 8.89
C CYS A 19 -3.47 11.95 8.21
N GLN A 20 -4.40 12.87 7.93
CA GLN A 20 -5.66 12.56 7.24
C GLN A 20 -5.51 12.52 5.72
N VAL A 21 -4.66 13.39 5.17
CA VAL A 21 -4.35 13.44 3.73
C VAL A 21 -2.84 13.35 3.54
N SER A 22 -2.40 12.50 2.61
CA SER A 22 -0.96 12.28 2.38
C SER A 22 -0.30 13.42 1.60
N ARG A 23 -1.00 13.99 0.61
CA ARG A 23 -0.50 15.07 -0.27
C ARG A 23 -1.67 15.93 -0.77
N THR A 24 -1.39 17.19 -1.05
CA THR A 24 -2.34 18.15 -1.64
C THR A 24 -1.77 18.71 -2.93
N PHE A 25 -2.60 18.91 -3.95
CA PHE A 25 -2.18 19.42 -5.25
C PHE A 25 -2.96 20.68 -5.62
N PRO A 26 -2.31 21.68 -6.26
CA PRO A 26 -2.94 22.95 -6.59
C PRO A 26 -3.93 22.85 -7.76
N THR A 27 -3.79 21.83 -8.63
CA THR A 27 -4.67 21.63 -9.78
C THR A 27 -5.09 20.17 -9.93
N GLN A 28 -6.24 19.95 -10.56
CA GLN A 28 -6.78 18.62 -10.83
C GLN A 28 -5.87 17.80 -11.75
N GLN A 29 -5.25 18.44 -12.75
CA GLN A 29 -4.32 17.77 -13.66
C GLN A 29 -3.08 17.24 -12.93
N GLN A 30 -2.52 18.02 -11.99
CA GLN A 30 -1.39 17.58 -11.17
C GLN A 30 -1.78 16.44 -10.22
N LEU A 31 -3.00 16.48 -9.68
CA LEU A 31 -3.54 15.38 -8.87
C LEU A 31 -3.59 14.07 -9.67
N TYR A 32 -4.18 14.08 -10.87
CA TYR A 32 -4.28 12.85 -11.68
C TYR A 32 -2.92 12.31 -12.09
N SER A 33 -1.99 13.19 -12.51
CA SER A 33 -0.63 12.77 -12.85
C SER A 33 0.07 12.08 -11.67
N ALA A 34 -0.04 12.65 -10.46
CA ALA A 34 0.55 12.06 -9.26
C ALA A 34 -0.13 10.75 -8.84
N VAL A 35 -1.46 10.64 -8.98
CA VAL A 35 -2.20 9.40 -8.70
C VAL A 35 -1.79 8.31 -9.68
N ASP A 36 -1.64 8.62 -10.96
CA ASP A 36 -1.21 7.66 -11.98
C ASP A 36 0.21 7.14 -11.69
N GLU A 37 1.13 8.01 -11.28
CA GLU A 37 2.47 7.61 -10.87
C GLU A 37 2.43 6.64 -9.68
N ILE A 38 1.63 6.96 -8.64
CA ILE A 38 1.47 6.10 -7.47
C ILE A 38 0.84 4.75 -7.87
N ALA A 39 -0.21 4.77 -8.68
CA ALA A 39 -0.90 3.57 -9.15
C ALA A 39 0.05 2.66 -9.94
N ARG A 40 0.85 3.23 -10.87
CA ARG A 40 1.89 2.49 -11.59
C ARG A 40 2.93 1.90 -10.66
N SER A 41 3.35 2.65 -9.64
CA SER A 41 4.32 2.16 -8.66
C SER A 41 3.79 0.98 -7.84
N ILE A 42 2.49 0.93 -7.56
CA ILE A 42 1.83 -0.17 -6.84
C ILE A 42 1.64 -1.36 -7.80
N ALA A 43 1.18 -1.12 -9.02
CA ALA A 43 0.97 -2.14 -10.04
C ALA A 43 2.26 -2.86 -10.47
N ALA A 44 3.42 -2.21 -10.33
CA ALA A 44 4.73 -2.83 -10.58
C ALA A 44 5.14 -3.85 -9.50
N LYS A 45 4.41 -3.97 -8.38
CA LYS A 45 4.70 -4.91 -7.29
C LYS A 45 3.85 -6.17 -7.42
N SER A 46 4.25 -7.24 -6.74
CA SER A 46 3.45 -8.47 -6.63
C SER A 46 2.07 -8.15 -6.05
N PRO A 47 0.96 -8.52 -6.74
CA PRO A 47 -0.40 -8.38 -6.21
C PRO A 47 -0.57 -9.07 -4.86
N LEU A 48 0.02 -10.27 -4.71
CA LEU A 48 0.03 -11.03 -3.46
C LEU A 48 0.69 -10.24 -2.32
N ALA A 49 1.85 -9.62 -2.59
CA ALA A 49 2.57 -8.83 -1.59
C ALA A 49 1.79 -7.57 -1.18
N VAL A 50 1.15 -6.88 -2.13
CA VAL A 50 0.36 -5.66 -1.85
C VAL A 50 -0.85 -6.00 -0.97
N VAL A 51 -1.62 -7.03 -1.35
CA VAL A 51 -2.81 -7.46 -0.59
C VAL A 51 -2.42 -8.01 0.78
N GLY A 52 -1.37 -8.84 0.84
CA GLY A 52 -0.87 -9.41 2.10
C GLY A 52 -0.40 -8.34 3.08
N THR A 53 0.36 -7.35 2.60
CA THR A 53 0.81 -6.22 3.44
C THR A 53 -0.38 -5.44 3.99
N LYS A 54 -1.41 -5.18 3.17
CA LYS A 54 -2.64 -4.52 3.61
C LYS A 54 -3.37 -5.35 4.69
N ALA A 55 -3.47 -6.66 4.50
CA ALA A 55 -4.12 -7.55 5.47
C ALA A 55 -3.39 -7.54 6.82
N ILE A 56 -2.06 -7.63 6.82
CA ILE A 56 -1.22 -7.55 8.03
C ILE A 56 -1.41 -6.21 8.74
N LEU A 57 -1.38 -5.09 8.03
CA LEU A 57 -1.58 -3.77 8.61
C LEU A 57 -2.96 -3.60 9.25
N LEU A 58 -4.00 -4.16 8.63
CA LEU A 58 -5.36 -4.17 9.18
C LEU A 58 -5.45 -5.06 10.41
N HIS A 59 -4.86 -6.27 10.37
CA HIS A 59 -4.88 -7.20 11.49
C HIS A 59 -4.21 -6.58 12.73
N LYS A 60 -3.05 -5.93 12.56
CA LYS A 60 -2.34 -5.25 13.64
C LYS A 60 -3.16 -4.17 14.36
N ARG A 61 -4.06 -3.47 13.65
CA ARG A 61 -4.85 -2.39 14.24
C ARG A 61 -5.74 -2.89 15.38
N ASP A 62 -6.25 -4.11 15.24
CA ASP A 62 -7.29 -4.65 16.10
C ASP A 62 -6.76 -5.76 17.05
N HIS A 63 -5.46 -6.08 17.00
CA HIS A 63 -4.83 -7.19 17.73
C HIS A 63 -3.56 -6.78 18.49
N SER A 64 -3.15 -7.62 19.44
CA SER A 64 -1.90 -7.42 20.17
C SER A 64 -0.67 -7.56 19.26
N VAL A 65 0.47 -7.07 19.71
CA VAL A 65 1.74 -7.19 18.95
C VAL A 65 2.16 -8.65 18.80
N SER A 66 2.00 -9.49 19.83
CA SER A 66 2.33 -10.92 19.76
C SER A 66 1.48 -11.64 18.71
N ASP A 67 0.16 -11.46 18.76
CA ASP A 67 -0.76 -12.12 17.82
C ASP A 67 -0.48 -11.66 16.38
N SER A 68 -0.17 -10.37 16.22
CA SER A 68 0.19 -9.81 14.91
C SER A 68 1.47 -10.40 14.35
N LEU A 69 2.47 -10.68 15.20
CA LEU A 69 3.72 -11.30 14.78
C LEU A 69 3.50 -12.77 14.38
N ASP A 70 2.66 -13.50 15.11
CA ASP A 70 2.28 -14.87 14.76
C ASP A 70 1.50 -14.93 13.44
N TYR A 71 0.62 -13.95 13.22
CA TYR A 71 -0.09 -13.79 11.95
C TYR A 71 0.87 -13.51 10.78
N VAL A 72 1.86 -12.62 10.98
CA VAL A 72 2.90 -12.33 9.98
C VAL A 72 3.73 -13.58 9.69
N ALA A 73 4.14 -14.33 10.72
CA ALA A 73 4.93 -15.55 10.54
C ALA A 73 4.14 -16.58 9.73
N THR A 74 2.88 -16.81 10.07
CA THR A 74 1.99 -17.73 9.36
C THR A 74 1.83 -17.32 7.89
N TRP A 75 1.59 -16.03 7.63
CA TRP A 75 1.45 -15.50 6.28
C TRP A 75 2.74 -15.64 5.46
N ASN A 76 3.90 -15.33 6.05
CA ASN A 76 5.19 -15.49 5.39
C ASN A 76 5.44 -16.97 5.05
N SER A 77 5.22 -17.89 6.00
CA SER A 77 5.38 -19.33 5.75
C SER A 77 4.51 -19.85 4.61
N ALA A 78 3.27 -19.35 4.49
CA ALA A 78 2.37 -19.72 3.39
C ALA A 78 2.81 -19.15 2.04
N THR A 79 3.47 -17.98 2.03
CA THR A 79 3.81 -17.25 0.79
C THR A 79 5.25 -17.49 0.29
N LEU A 80 6.11 -18.14 1.09
CA LEU A 80 7.48 -18.52 0.71
C LEU A 80 7.58 -19.37 -0.56
N ASN A 81 6.55 -20.16 -0.87
CA ASN A 81 6.54 -21.02 -2.07
C ASN A 81 5.72 -20.43 -3.24
N SER A 82 5.30 -19.17 -3.15
CA SER A 82 4.47 -18.52 -4.16
C SER A 82 5.19 -18.36 -5.50
N THR A 83 4.41 -18.38 -6.58
CA THR A 83 4.88 -18.09 -7.96
C THR A 83 5.47 -16.69 -8.07
N ASP A 84 4.88 -15.72 -7.39
CA ASP A 84 5.33 -14.33 -7.37
C ASP A 84 6.73 -14.20 -6.76
N LEU A 85 7.03 -14.92 -5.68
CA LEU A 85 8.36 -14.88 -5.08
C LEU A 85 9.41 -15.51 -6.00
N LYS A 86 9.07 -16.63 -6.65
CA LYS A 86 9.96 -17.28 -7.63
C LYS A 86 10.25 -16.37 -8.82
N GLU A 87 9.23 -15.76 -9.38
CA GLU A 87 9.34 -14.79 -10.48
C GLU A 87 10.15 -13.56 -10.07
N ALA A 88 9.93 -13.02 -8.87
CA ALA A 88 10.71 -11.90 -8.35
C ALA A 88 12.20 -12.24 -8.21
N MET A 89 12.52 -13.46 -7.76
CA MET A 89 13.90 -13.94 -7.67
C MET A 89 14.52 -14.14 -9.06
N GLN A 90 13.81 -14.79 -9.98
CA GLN A 90 14.28 -15.01 -11.35
C GLN A 90 14.52 -13.70 -12.10
N ALA A 91 13.56 -12.78 -12.06
CA ALA A 91 13.69 -11.47 -12.69
C ALA A 91 14.90 -10.68 -12.17
N ARG A 92 15.18 -10.77 -10.85
CA ARG A 92 16.37 -10.18 -10.23
C ARG A 92 17.66 -10.81 -10.74
N LEU A 93 17.72 -12.13 -10.85
CA LEU A 93 18.88 -12.85 -11.39
C LEU A 93 19.12 -12.48 -12.86
N GLU A 94 18.05 -12.36 -13.64
CA GLU A 94 18.06 -12.00 -15.06
C GLU A 94 18.19 -10.49 -15.31
N LYS A 95 18.28 -9.67 -14.25
CA LYS A 95 18.32 -8.19 -14.31
C LYS A 95 17.18 -7.57 -15.13
N ARG A 96 16.02 -8.21 -15.16
CA ARG A 96 14.80 -7.72 -15.79
C ARG A 96 13.78 -7.28 -14.75
N LEU A 97 12.76 -6.55 -15.20
CA LEU A 97 11.62 -6.26 -14.36
C LEU A 97 10.77 -7.54 -14.17
N PRO A 98 10.29 -7.82 -12.95
CA PRO A 98 9.42 -8.95 -12.69
C PRO A 98 8.05 -8.74 -13.33
N SER A 99 7.49 -9.82 -13.88
CA SER A 99 6.17 -9.83 -14.51
C SER A 99 5.23 -10.71 -13.69
N TYR A 100 4.44 -10.08 -12.82
CA TYR A 100 3.49 -10.80 -11.98
C TYR A 100 2.18 -11.07 -12.75
N SER A 101 1.64 -12.29 -12.62
CA SER A 101 0.28 -12.57 -13.11
C SER A 101 -0.73 -11.79 -12.28
N LYS A 102 -1.80 -11.32 -12.93
CA LYS A 102 -2.95 -10.74 -12.22
C LYS A 102 -3.68 -11.88 -11.51
N LEU A 103 -3.97 -11.68 -10.21
CA LEU A 103 -4.85 -12.54 -9.41
C LEU A 103 -6.23 -12.69 -10.04
#